data_AF-A0A6A5K955-F1
#
_entry.id   AF-A0A6A5K955-F1
#
_cell.length_a   1.000
_cell.length_b   1.000
_cell.length_c   1.000
_cell.angle_alpha   90.00
_cell.angle_beta   90.00
_cell.angle_gamma   90.00
#
_symmetry.space_group_name_H-M   'P 1'
#
loop_
_entity.id
_entity.type
_entity.pdbx_description
1 polymer ?
#
loop_
_entity_poly.entity_id
_entity_poly.type
_entity_poly.pdbx_seq_one_letter_code
_entity_poly.pdbx_strand_id
1 'polypeptide(L)'
;MRYSSAVVLSTIAVGQAAAANLHNRHASFHARRQASEGKRSADTEVDWSKVAYDLNDVDWSSVFATPTPAAAAKDSPVAEVQAAEATAEAPAYKPKPSTTVAKPAKTSASKPAATSSSSDDNDDIADSIGDFIDDLMHGVETLASKLGCKVGKNDKSNNGGIWIGDDSDWKAEFTNEGNEDAVLYCWKADGFSGMIIKDNTPEISVGVKSGQTVNISFAPNVPAACAPAFSDTKMAFFGGLEQTWWEVTFGEWGCFDVSRNVNMNGNSIRAKGSKCVSDMDTCVYKCRDSGASSCEAGSDYDLFNCNASGGGGGGYDPIMAGTGGGCAMGSNGESVKVAFS
;
A
#
# COMPACT_ATOMS: atom_id res chain seq x y z
N MET A 1 -3.31 -31.82 35.51
CA MET A 1 -2.88 -30.67 34.69
C MET A 1 -2.21 -31.15 33.41
N ARG A 2 -3.00 -31.51 32.40
CA ARG A 2 -2.53 -31.70 31.02
C ARG A 2 -3.70 -31.34 30.09
N TYR A 3 -3.37 -30.68 28.98
CA TYR A 3 -4.21 -30.28 27.83
C TYR A 3 -4.92 -28.91 27.90
N SER A 4 -4.20 -27.86 27.45
CA SER A 4 -4.80 -26.65 26.86
C SER A 4 -3.92 -26.01 25.76
N SER A 5 -2.96 -26.74 25.19
CA SER A 5 -1.99 -26.18 24.22
C SER A 5 -2.44 -26.28 22.76
N ALA A 6 -3.48 -27.06 22.43
CA ALA A 6 -3.88 -27.30 21.04
C ALA A 6 -4.77 -26.20 20.44
N VAL A 7 -5.58 -25.54 21.27
CA VAL A 7 -6.56 -24.54 20.78
C VAL A 7 -5.91 -23.21 20.40
N VAL A 8 -4.80 -22.84 21.06
CA VAL A 8 -4.05 -21.61 20.75
C VAL A 8 -3.25 -21.73 19.43
N LEU A 9 -2.78 -22.93 19.10
CA LEU A 9 -2.04 -23.19 17.85
C LEU A 9 -2.94 -23.18 16.61
N SER A 10 -4.19 -23.64 16.72
CA SER A 10 -5.15 -23.62 15.61
C SER A 10 -5.57 -22.21 15.19
N THR A 11 -5.64 -21.25 16.12
CA THR A 11 -5.96 -19.85 15.79
C THR A 11 -4.84 -19.10 15.07
N ILE A 12 -3.57 -19.47 15.30
CA ILE A 12 -2.42 -18.82 14.64
C ILE A 12 -2.25 -19.32 13.20
N ALA A 13 -2.45 -20.63 12.96
CA ALA A 13 -2.31 -21.21 11.62
C ALA A 13 -3.43 -20.76 10.65
N VAL A 14 -4.66 -20.55 11.13
CA VAL A 14 -5.78 -20.08 10.29
C VAL A 14 -5.60 -18.61 9.85
N GLY A 15 -4.99 -17.78 10.70
CA GLY A 15 -4.67 -16.39 10.33
C GLY A 15 -3.68 -16.26 9.17
N GLN A 16 -2.69 -17.15 9.08
CA GLN A 16 -1.70 -17.13 7.99
C GLN A 16 -2.28 -17.61 6.65
N ALA A 17 -3.18 -18.60 6.66
CA ALA A 17 -3.81 -19.11 5.44
C ALA A 17 -4.92 -18.20 4.89
N ALA A 18 -5.64 -17.48 5.76
CA ALA A 18 -6.64 -16.49 5.34
C ALA A 18 -6.00 -15.23 4.75
N ALA A 19 -4.85 -14.79 5.28
CA ALA A 19 -4.06 -13.73 4.68
C ALA A 19 -3.60 -14.11 3.24
N ALA A 20 -3.07 -15.32 3.03
CA ALA A 20 -2.61 -15.75 1.71
C ALA A 20 -3.72 -15.77 0.62
N ASN A 21 -4.99 -16.04 0.96
CA ASN A 21 -6.08 -16.09 -0.03
C ASN A 21 -6.79 -14.74 -0.26
N LEU A 22 -6.71 -13.79 0.68
CA LEU A 22 -7.36 -12.48 0.57
C LEU A 22 -6.39 -11.36 0.14
N HIS A 23 -5.08 -11.58 0.26
CA HIS A 23 -4.02 -10.68 -0.24
C HIS A 23 -3.89 -10.66 -1.79
N ASN A 24 -4.73 -11.40 -2.51
CA ASN A 24 -4.82 -11.44 -3.99
C ASN A 24 -5.16 -10.09 -4.66
N ARG A 25 -5.34 -9.00 -3.91
CA ARG A 25 -5.68 -7.68 -4.46
C ARG A 25 -4.46 -6.83 -4.84
N HIS A 26 -3.27 -7.17 -4.35
CA HIS A 26 -2.00 -6.53 -4.74
C HIS A 26 -1.37 -7.17 -6.00
N ALA A 27 -1.82 -8.37 -6.35
CA ALA A 27 -1.42 -9.15 -7.50
C ALA A 27 -1.47 -8.39 -8.84
N SER A 28 -2.45 -7.51 -9.00
CA SER A 28 -2.72 -6.86 -10.27
C SER A 28 -1.63 -5.89 -10.75
N PHE A 29 -0.60 -5.59 -9.94
CA PHE A 29 0.50 -4.72 -10.37
C PHE A 29 1.60 -5.46 -11.15
N HIS A 30 1.78 -6.77 -11.00
CA HIS A 30 3.01 -7.41 -11.47
C HIS A 30 2.88 -8.26 -12.77
N ALA A 31 1.69 -8.69 -13.23
CA ALA A 31 1.61 -9.80 -14.22
C ALA A 31 1.79 -9.48 -15.72
N ARG A 32 1.87 -8.21 -16.17
CA ARG A 32 1.80 -7.94 -17.63
C ARG A 32 3.08 -8.13 -18.42
N ARG A 33 4.27 -8.32 -17.83
CA ARG A 33 5.44 -8.62 -18.66
C ARG A 33 5.38 -10.03 -19.26
N GLN A 34 4.88 -11.02 -18.52
CA GLN A 34 4.65 -12.38 -19.05
C GLN A 34 3.71 -12.39 -20.26
N ALA A 35 2.66 -11.56 -20.24
CA ALA A 35 1.74 -11.42 -21.37
C ALA A 35 2.31 -10.57 -22.53
N SER A 36 3.24 -9.64 -22.24
CA SER A 36 3.88 -8.80 -23.25
C SER A 36 5.08 -9.46 -23.95
N GLU A 37 5.79 -10.36 -23.26
CA GLU A 37 6.83 -11.23 -23.84
C GLU A 37 6.23 -12.23 -24.83
N GLY A 38 5.02 -12.73 -24.55
CA GLY A 38 4.25 -13.54 -25.52
C GLY A 38 3.59 -12.75 -26.67
N LYS A 39 3.55 -11.41 -26.61
CA LYS A 39 2.85 -10.57 -27.61
C LYS A 39 3.75 -9.60 -28.39
N ARG A 40 5.07 -9.61 -28.19
CA ARG A 40 6.00 -8.68 -28.89
C ARG A 40 7.22 -9.35 -29.55
N SER A 41 7.24 -10.66 -29.75
CA SER A 41 8.05 -11.24 -30.83
C SER A 41 7.24 -11.14 -32.13
N ALA A 42 7.47 -10.08 -32.91
CA ALA A 42 6.81 -9.85 -34.19
C ALA A 42 7.18 -10.85 -35.30
N ASP A 43 7.72 -12.03 -34.96
CA ASP A 43 8.18 -13.06 -35.92
C ASP A 43 7.93 -14.51 -35.48
N THR A 44 7.15 -14.76 -34.43
CA THR A 44 6.75 -16.15 -34.08
C THR A 44 5.25 -16.31 -34.17
N GLU A 45 4.80 -16.94 -35.26
CA GLU A 45 3.46 -17.47 -35.42
C GLU A 45 3.10 -18.32 -34.20
N VAL A 46 1.98 -18.01 -33.55
CA VAL A 46 1.51 -18.73 -32.35
C VAL A 46 1.17 -20.16 -32.76
N ASP A 47 1.99 -21.11 -32.31
CA ASP A 47 1.78 -22.54 -32.51
C ASP A 47 0.68 -23.04 -31.56
N TRP A 48 -0.57 -22.91 -32.01
CA TRP A 48 -1.76 -23.34 -31.27
C TRP A 48 -1.79 -24.85 -30.97
N SER A 49 -0.96 -25.66 -31.63
CA SER A 49 -0.85 -27.09 -31.32
C SER A 49 -0.13 -27.36 -30.00
N LYS A 50 0.61 -26.38 -29.46
CA LYS A 50 1.27 -26.44 -28.15
C LYS A 50 0.45 -25.82 -27.02
N VAL A 51 -0.70 -25.21 -27.36
CA VAL A 51 -1.66 -24.62 -26.41
C VAL A 51 -2.84 -25.58 -26.15
N ALA A 52 -2.69 -26.86 -26.53
CA ALA A 52 -3.61 -27.89 -26.11
C ALA A 52 -3.25 -28.32 -24.68
N TYR A 53 -4.08 -27.97 -23.70
CA TYR A 53 -4.02 -28.59 -22.39
C TYR A 53 -4.36 -30.08 -22.55
N ASP A 54 -3.44 -30.96 -22.14
CA ASP A 54 -3.70 -32.39 -22.06
C ASP A 54 -4.66 -32.64 -20.89
N LEU A 55 -5.95 -32.74 -21.22
CA LEU A 55 -7.02 -33.01 -20.26
C LEU A 55 -7.36 -34.50 -20.18
N ASN A 56 -6.52 -35.38 -20.74
CA ASN A 56 -6.77 -36.82 -20.76
C ASN A 56 -6.66 -37.45 -19.35
N ASP A 57 -5.90 -36.81 -18.44
CA ASP A 57 -5.76 -37.22 -17.05
C ASP A 57 -6.77 -36.55 -16.10
N VAL A 58 -7.69 -35.73 -16.63
CA VAL A 58 -8.75 -35.12 -15.81
C VAL A 58 -9.89 -36.12 -15.62
N ASP A 59 -10.03 -36.63 -14.40
CA ASP A 59 -11.20 -37.41 -14.00
C ASP A 59 -12.42 -36.49 -13.83
N TRP A 60 -13.12 -36.26 -14.93
CA TRP A 60 -14.34 -35.45 -14.99
C TRP A 60 -15.46 -35.99 -14.09
N SER A 61 -15.42 -37.26 -13.67
CA SER A 61 -16.43 -37.82 -12.77
C SER A 61 -16.28 -37.31 -11.33
N SER A 62 -15.07 -36.95 -10.92
CA SER A 62 -14.79 -36.33 -9.62
C SER A 62 -15.25 -34.86 -9.56
N VAL A 63 -15.26 -34.17 -10.70
CA VAL A 63 -15.59 -32.74 -10.80
C VAL A 63 -17.10 -32.48 -10.66
N PHE A 64 -17.92 -33.44 -11.08
CA PHE A 64 -19.39 -33.33 -11.02
C PHE A 64 -20.03 -34.28 -10.01
N ALA A 65 -19.27 -34.82 -9.07
CA ALA A 65 -19.82 -35.64 -8.00
C ALA A 65 -20.75 -34.78 -7.12
N THR A 66 -22.06 -34.94 -7.33
CA THR A 66 -23.08 -34.37 -6.45
C THR A 66 -22.85 -34.86 -5.03
N PRO A 67 -22.73 -33.97 -4.02
CA PRO A 67 -22.52 -34.38 -2.65
C PRO A 67 -23.70 -35.23 -2.17
N THR A 68 -23.41 -36.47 -1.77
CA THR A 68 -24.36 -37.32 -1.07
C THR A 68 -24.81 -36.59 0.19
N PRO A 69 -26.12 -36.42 0.44
CA PRO A 69 -26.62 -35.79 1.66
C PRO A 69 -26.05 -36.49 2.89
N ALA A 70 -25.32 -35.75 3.72
CA ALA A 70 -24.82 -36.26 4.98
C ALA A 70 -26.01 -36.67 5.87
N ALA A 71 -25.95 -37.89 6.41
CA ALA A 71 -26.96 -38.39 7.33
C ALA A 71 -27.09 -37.44 8.53
N ALA A 72 -28.33 -37.08 8.86
CA ALA A 72 -28.67 -36.22 9.99
C ALA A 72 -28.03 -36.75 11.29
N ALA A 73 -27.24 -35.88 11.94
CA ALA A 73 -26.65 -36.17 13.23
C ALA A 73 -27.77 -36.42 14.25
N LYS A 74 -27.71 -37.56 14.94
CA LYS A 74 -28.57 -37.86 16.08
C LYS A 74 -28.22 -36.92 17.23
N ASP A 75 -29.25 -36.31 17.81
CA ASP A 75 -29.18 -35.48 19.00
C ASP A 75 -28.37 -36.17 20.11
N SER A 76 -27.30 -35.51 20.54
CA SER A 76 -26.59 -35.84 21.78
C SER A 76 -27.17 -34.98 22.91
N PRO A 77 -27.30 -35.55 24.13
CA PRO A 77 -27.98 -34.89 25.22
C PRO A 77 -27.23 -33.63 25.69
N VAL A 78 -28.01 -32.58 25.91
CA VAL A 78 -27.59 -31.30 26.48
C VAL A 78 -26.98 -31.55 27.86
N ALA A 79 -25.68 -31.31 27.99
CA ALA A 79 -25.02 -31.26 29.29
C ALA A 79 -25.39 -29.94 29.98
N GLU A 80 -25.93 -30.08 31.19
CA GLU A 80 -26.32 -29.01 32.10
C GLU A 80 -25.09 -28.20 32.53
N VAL A 81 -25.05 -26.93 32.16
CA VAL A 81 -23.99 -26.00 32.57
C VAL A 81 -24.31 -25.52 33.99
N GLN A 82 -23.59 -26.05 34.98
CA GLN A 82 -23.53 -25.45 36.31
C GLN A 82 -22.83 -24.09 36.22
N ALA A 83 -23.55 -23.04 36.61
CA ALA A 83 -23.00 -21.70 36.78
C ALA A 83 -21.97 -21.70 37.93
N ALA A 84 -20.70 -21.52 37.58
CA ALA A 84 -19.66 -21.22 38.55
C ALA A 84 -19.62 -19.71 38.80
N GLU A 85 -19.87 -19.35 40.05
CA GLU A 85 -19.82 -18.01 40.62
C GLU A 85 -18.38 -17.45 40.52
N ALA A 86 -18.20 -16.37 39.77
CA ALA A 86 -16.92 -15.70 39.61
C ALA A 86 -16.71 -14.68 40.73
N THR A 87 -15.96 -15.06 41.75
CA THR A 87 -15.45 -14.13 42.78
C THR A 87 -14.33 -13.28 42.19
N ALA A 88 -14.61 -12.01 41.95
CA ALA A 88 -13.63 -11.02 41.51
C ALA A 88 -12.80 -10.54 42.70
N GLU A 89 -11.54 -10.99 42.81
CA GLU A 89 -10.53 -10.36 43.67
C GLU A 89 -9.68 -9.42 42.80
N ALA A 90 -9.83 -8.12 43.04
CA ALA A 90 -9.02 -7.08 42.42
C ALA A 90 -7.65 -6.98 43.12
N PRO A 91 -6.51 -7.06 42.41
CA PRO A 91 -5.22 -6.75 43.01
C PRO A 91 -5.05 -5.23 43.17
N ALA A 92 -4.79 -4.82 44.40
CA ALA A 92 -4.51 -3.45 44.81
C ALA A 92 -3.25 -2.90 44.12
N TYR A 93 -3.42 -1.83 43.35
CA TYR A 93 -2.34 -1.04 42.78
C TYR A 93 -1.73 -0.11 43.86
N LYS A 94 -0.46 -0.32 44.19
CA LYS A 94 0.33 0.61 45.02
C LYS A 94 0.79 1.79 44.16
N PRO A 95 0.54 3.06 44.54
CA PRO A 95 1.09 4.20 43.82
C PRO A 95 2.59 4.33 44.11
N LYS A 96 3.41 4.42 43.06
CA LYS A 96 4.84 4.72 43.13
C LYS A 96 5.06 6.25 42.94
N PRO A 97 6.08 6.86 43.59
CA PRO A 97 6.13 8.31 43.84
C PRO A 97 6.34 9.18 42.59
N SER A 98 5.70 10.35 42.65
CA SER A 98 5.86 11.49 41.74
C SER A 98 7.28 12.06 41.83
N THR A 99 7.98 12.06 40.70
CA THR A 99 9.21 12.85 40.50
C THR A 99 8.86 14.24 39.97
N THR A 100 9.21 15.23 40.77
CA THR A 100 9.15 16.66 40.53
C THR A 100 9.92 17.05 39.27
N VAL A 101 9.22 17.52 38.22
CA VAL A 101 9.84 18.14 37.04
C VAL A 101 9.92 19.64 37.26
N ALA A 102 11.12 20.18 37.09
CA ALA A 102 11.45 21.58 37.23
C ALA A 102 10.76 22.44 36.15
N LYS A 103 10.28 23.60 36.63
CA LYS A 103 9.65 24.71 35.91
C LYS A 103 10.60 25.35 34.89
N PRO A 104 10.22 25.45 33.59
CA PRO A 104 10.88 26.35 32.66
C PRO A 104 10.45 27.80 32.88
N ALA A 105 11.39 28.73 32.69
CA ALA A 105 11.25 30.16 32.91
C ALA A 105 10.29 30.83 31.92
N LYS A 106 9.62 31.88 32.41
CA LYS A 106 8.72 32.75 31.65
C LYS A 106 9.51 33.59 30.64
N THR A 107 9.24 33.44 29.35
CA THR A 107 9.55 34.43 28.32
C THR A 107 8.41 35.44 28.23
N SER A 108 8.74 36.73 28.23
CA SER A 108 7.80 37.85 28.19
C SER A 108 7.17 37.97 26.80
N ALA A 109 5.84 37.88 26.72
CA ALA A 109 5.09 38.21 25.53
C ALA A 109 4.93 39.72 25.39
N SER A 110 5.41 40.26 24.26
CA SER A 110 5.18 41.63 23.83
C SER A 110 3.75 41.79 23.32
N LYS A 111 3.10 42.86 23.79
CA LYS A 111 1.76 43.34 23.44
C LYS A 111 1.63 43.64 21.94
N PRO A 112 0.64 43.08 21.20
CA PRO A 112 0.28 43.60 19.89
C PRO A 112 -0.53 44.89 20.04
N ALA A 113 -0.14 45.91 19.27
CA ALA A 113 -0.90 47.14 19.13
C ALA A 113 -2.16 46.87 18.29
N ALA A 114 -3.28 47.40 18.75
CA ALA A 114 -4.52 47.46 17.98
C ALA A 114 -4.40 48.53 16.91
N THR A 115 -4.73 48.20 15.65
CA THR A 115 -5.19 49.22 14.69
C THR A 115 -6.19 48.61 13.69
N SER A 116 -7.35 49.28 13.64
CA SER A 116 -8.27 49.50 12.51
C SER A 116 -8.76 48.31 11.68
N SER A 117 -10.04 48.00 11.93
CA SER A 117 -11.02 47.57 10.96
C SER A 117 -11.08 48.48 9.72
N SER A 118 -10.84 47.91 8.55
CA SER A 118 -11.44 48.34 7.29
C SER A 118 -11.69 47.10 6.45
N SER A 119 -12.97 46.87 6.20
CA SER A 119 -13.56 45.93 5.27
C SER A 119 -12.84 45.85 3.93
N ASP A 120 -12.36 44.65 3.55
CA ASP A 120 -12.31 44.08 2.19
C ASP A 120 -11.72 42.63 2.24
N ASP A 121 -12.38 41.71 2.96
CA ASP A 121 -11.84 40.35 3.27
C ASP A 121 -12.16 39.25 2.23
N ASN A 122 -12.48 39.59 0.97
CA ASN A 122 -12.81 38.58 -0.05
C ASN A 122 -11.73 38.38 -1.14
N ASP A 123 -10.74 39.25 -1.25
CA ASP A 123 -9.67 39.12 -2.26
C ASP A 123 -8.46 38.30 -1.75
N ASP A 124 -8.16 38.30 -0.45
CA ASP A 124 -7.03 37.55 0.13
C ASP A 124 -7.20 36.01 0.11
N ILE A 125 -8.44 35.51 0.12
CA ILE A 125 -8.71 34.07 0.09
C ILE A 125 -8.47 33.51 -1.32
N ALA A 126 -8.75 34.27 -2.36
CA ALA A 126 -8.52 33.85 -3.74
C ALA A 126 -7.02 33.75 -4.05
N ASP A 127 -6.22 34.71 -3.59
CA ASP A 127 -4.76 34.72 -3.76
C ASP A 127 -4.09 33.58 -2.97
N SER A 128 -4.52 33.32 -1.73
CA SER A 128 -3.97 32.20 -0.95
C SER A 128 -4.31 30.82 -1.52
N ILE A 129 -5.45 30.69 -2.22
CA ILE A 129 -5.82 29.44 -2.91
C ILE A 129 -5.03 29.30 -4.22
N GLY A 130 -4.80 30.41 -4.94
CA GLY A 130 -3.96 30.44 -6.14
C GLY A 130 -2.53 30.00 -5.85
N ASP A 131 -1.90 30.57 -4.83
CA ASP A 131 -0.53 30.23 -4.42
C ASP A 131 -0.37 28.75 -4.05
N PHE A 132 -1.36 28.16 -3.37
CA PHE A 132 -1.33 26.74 -3.03
C PHE A 132 -1.44 25.83 -4.27
N ILE A 133 -2.23 26.23 -5.28
CA ILE A 133 -2.39 25.47 -6.52
C ILE A 133 -1.12 25.54 -7.36
N ASP A 134 -0.54 26.72 -7.48
CA ASP A 134 0.71 26.93 -8.21
C ASP A 134 1.87 26.17 -7.55
N ASP A 135 1.89 26.10 -6.22
CA ASP A 135 2.86 25.30 -5.47
C ASP A 135 2.71 23.79 -5.76
N LEU A 136 1.48 23.29 -5.78
CA LEU A 136 1.19 21.88 -6.04
C LEU A 136 1.47 21.45 -7.48
N MET A 137 1.45 22.39 -8.44
CA MET A 137 1.76 22.11 -9.85
C MET A 137 3.22 22.39 -10.21
N HIS A 138 4.04 22.81 -9.24
CA HIS A 138 5.45 23.10 -9.44
C HIS A 138 6.20 21.89 -10.03
N GLY A 139 6.89 22.11 -11.16
CA GLY A 139 7.70 21.08 -11.84
C GLY A 139 6.91 19.98 -12.58
N VAL A 140 5.59 19.87 -12.37
CA VAL A 140 4.75 18.79 -12.92
C VAL A 140 4.79 18.76 -14.44
N GLU A 141 4.46 19.86 -15.10
CA GLU A 141 4.40 19.92 -16.57
C GLU A 141 5.76 19.70 -17.23
N THR A 142 6.81 20.23 -16.60
CA THR A 142 8.19 20.10 -17.10
C THR A 142 8.62 18.64 -17.04
N LEU A 143 8.38 17.96 -15.92
CA LEU A 143 8.77 16.57 -15.76
C LEU A 143 7.89 15.64 -16.60
N ALA A 144 6.58 15.89 -16.66
CA ALA A 144 5.66 15.14 -17.50
C ALA A 144 6.07 15.19 -18.98
N SER A 145 6.41 16.39 -19.47
CA SER A 145 6.89 16.59 -20.85
C SER A 145 8.21 15.86 -21.10
N LYS A 146 9.16 15.92 -20.15
CA LYS A 146 10.45 15.22 -20.25
C LYS A 146 10.28 13.70 -20.30
N LEU A 147 9.43 13.16 -19.44
CA LEU A 147 9.16 11.73 -19.33
C LEU A 147 8.22 11.23 -20.45
N GLY A 148 7.54 12.14 -21.13
CA GLY A 148 6.49 11.81 -22.10
C GLY A 148 5.26 11.20 -21.46
N CYS A 149 4.98 11.50 -20.18
CA CYS A 149 3.79 11.05 -19.47
C CYS A 149 2.73 12.14 -19.37
N LYS A 150 1.53 11.75 -18.94
CA LYS A 150 0.41 12.67 -18.76
C LYS A 150 0.46 13.30 -17.36
N VAL A 151 0.02 14.55 -17.28
CA VAL A 151 -0.33 15.20 -16.02
C VAL A 151 -1.55 14.49 -15.43
N GLY A 152 -1.51 14.21 -14.13
CA GLY A 152 -2.55 13.53 -13.39
C GLY A 152 -3.83 14.36 -13.25
N LYS A 153 -4.92 13.68 -12.87
CA LYS A 153 -6.24 14.31 -12.73
C LYS A 153 -6.27 15.33 -11.59
N ASN A 154 -5.54 15.04 -10.50
CA ASN A 154 -5.40 15.90 -9.33
C ASN A 154 -6.76 16.32 -8.72
N ASP A 155 -7.71 15.38 -8.68
CA ASP A 155 -8.97 15.59 -7.99
C ASP A 155 -8.70 15.95 -6.51
N LYS A 156 -9.46 16.92 -5.98
CA LYS A 156 -9.31 17.43 -4.60
C LYS A 156 -10.44 16.99 -3.68
N SER A 157 -11.20 15.99 -4.11
CA SER A 157 -12.36 15.46 -3.42
C SER A 157 -12.53 14.00 -3.79
N ASN A 158 -13.18 13.23 -2.91
CA ASN A 158 -13.42 11.81 -3.12
C ASN A 158 -13.99 11.49 -4.51
N ASN A 159 -13.22 10.75 -5.29
CA ASN A 159 -13.53 10.28 -6.65
C ASN A 159 -13.70 8.74 -6.71
N GLY A 160 -13.79 8.08 -5.56
CA GLY A 160 -13.80 6.61 -5.46
C GLY A 160 -12.46 5.93 -5.79
N GLY A 161 -11.37 6.69 -5.88
CA GLY A 161 -10.02 6.21 -6.20
C GLY A 161 -8.95 6.86 -5.34
N ILE A 162 -8.24 7.84 -5.89
CA ILE A 162 -7.14 8.57 -5.23
C ILE A 162 -7.38 10.06 -5.47
N TRP A 163 -7.28 10.88 -4.43
CA TRP A 163 -7.45 12.33 -4.52
C TRP A 163 -6.54 13.05 -3.53
N ILE A 164 -6.23 14.31 -3.81
CA ILE A 164 -5.46 15.17 -2.91
C ILE A 164 -6.37 15.58 -1.75
N GLY A 165 -5.91 15.34 -0.53
CA GLY A 165 -6.68 15.61 0.67
C GLY A 165 -6.36 14.66 1.82
N ASP A 166 -6.88 14.98 3.00
CA ASP A 166 -6.71 14.21 4.24
C ASP A 166 -8.06 13.76 4.86
N ASP A 167 -9.13 13.80 4.07
CA ASP A 167 -10.52 13.56 4.48
C ASP A 167 -10.94 12.08 4.43
N SER A 168 -10.11 11.17 3.91
CA SER A 168 -10.33 9.72 4.00
C SER A 168 -9.81 9.14 5.31
N ASP A 169 -10.49 8.11 5.83
CA ASP A 169 -9.97 7.22 6.87
C ASP A 169 -8.73 6.44 6.40
N TRP A 170 -8.51 6.38 5.08
CA TRP A 170 -7.40 5.70 4.42
C TRP A 170 -6.55 6.72 3.66
N LYS A 171 -5.40 7.08 4.21
CA LYS A 171 -4.57 8.16 3.67
C LYS A 171 -3.08 7.94 3.84
N ALA A 172 -2.31 8.64 3.03
CA ALA A 172 -0.87 8.73 3.17
C ALA A 172 -0.40 10.18 3.19
N GLU A 173 0.53 10.45 4.11
CA GLU A 173 1.25 11.71 4.25
C GLU A 173 2.60 11.52 3.57
N PHE A 174 2.78 12.11 2.38
CA PHE A 174 4.01 12.01 1.59
C PHE A 174 4.92 13.20 1.87
N THR A 175 6.13 12.93 2.33
CA THR A 175 7.14 13.96 2.61
C THR A 175 8.36 13.74 1.73
N ASN A 176 8.77 14.79 1.02
CA ASN A 176 10.05 14.81 0.32
C ASN A 176 11.17 15.18 1.32
N GLU A 177 11.91 14.20 1.80
CA GLU A 177 13.09 14.41 2.66
C GLU A 177 14.39 14.53 1.86
N GLY A 178 14.30 14.43 0.52
CA GLY A 178 15.40 14.68 -0.40
C GLY A 178 15.82 16.15 -0.43
N ASN A 179 16.93 16.42 -1.12
CA ASN A 179 17.49 17.77 -1.29
C ASN A 179 17.11 18.44 -2.61
N GLU A 180 16.30 17.77 -3.43
CA GLU A 180 15.75 18.28 -4.68
C GLU A 180 14.23 18.14 -4.70
N ASP A 181 13.58 18.99 -5.49
CA ASP A 181 12.13 18.94 -5.68
C ASP A 181 11.74 17.71 -6.50
N ALA A 182 10.60 17.11 -6.17
CA ALA A 182 10.06 15.96 -6.85
C ALA A 182 8.66 16.23 -7.38
N VAL A 183 8.21 15.37 -8.30
CA VAL A 183 6.79 15.23 -8.62
C VAL A 183 6.35 13.86 -8.14
N LEU A 184 5.39 13.83 -7.22
CA LEU A 184 4.75 12.60 -6.78
C LEU A 184 3.67 12.19 -7.78
N TYR A 185 3.85 11.03 -8.40
CA TYR A 185 2.82 10.40 -9.22
C TYR A 185 2.13 9.30 -8.43
N CYS A 186 0.80 9.26 -8.46
CA CYS A 186 0.02 8.13 -7.95
C CYS A 186 -0.98 7.64 -9.01
N TRP A 187 -1.12 6.33 -9.10
CA TRP A 187 -2.06 5.67 -10.00
C TRP A 187 -2.76 4.53 -9.28
N LYS A 188 -4.00 4.26 -9.68
CA LYS A 188 -4.72 3.07 -9.26
C LYS A 188 -4.54 1.95 -10.27
N ALA A 189 -4.75 0.72 -9.84
CA ALA A 189 -4.81 -0.42 -10.74
C ALA A 189 -5.97 -0.24 -11.75
N ASP A 190 -5.68 -0.54 -13.01
CA ASP A 190 -6.66 -0.67 -14.10
C ASP A 190 -6.26 -1.93 -14.89
N GLY A 191 -6.56 -3.06 -14.25
CA GLY A 191 -5.76 -4.26 -14.39
C GLY A 191 -4.27 -3.92 -14.24
N PHE A 192 -3.46 -4.45 -15.13
CA PHE A 192 -2.01 -4.20 -15.17
C PHE A 192 -1.60 -2.97 -15.99
N SER A 193 -2.55 -2.16 -16.47
CA SER A 193 -2.23 -0.99 -17.31
C SER A 193 -2.16 0.31 -16.54
N GLY A 194 -2.74 0.39 -15.35
CA GLY A 194 -2.76 1.62 -14.54
C GLY A 194 -1.38 2.24 -14.29
N MET A 195 -0.34 1.41 -14.19
CA MET A 195 1.06 1.82 -14.01
C MET A 195 1.72 2.42 -15.26
N ILE A 196 1.12 2.25 -16.45
CA ILE A 196 1.63 2.76 -17.72
C ILE A 196 1.23 4.24 -17.84
N ILE A 197 1.82 5.09 -16.99
CA ILE A 197 1.47 6.52 -16.88
C ILE A 197 1.84 7.33 -18.14
N LYS A 198 2.62 6.73 -19.05
CA LYS A 198 2.83 7.26 -20.40
C LYS A 198 1.51 7.28 -21.20
N ASP A 199 0.74 6.21 -21.11
CA ASP A 199 -0.48 6.02 -21.91
C ASP A 199 -1.74 6.35 -21.12
N ASN A 200 -1.71 6.13 -19.80
CA ASN A 200 -2.81 6.37 -18.88
C ASN A 200 -2.60 7.63 -18.07
N THR A 201 -3.67 8.38 -17.84
CA THR A 201 -3.63 9.55 -16.98
C THR A 201 -3.55 9.09 -15.52
N PRO A 202 -2.47 9.39 -14.77
CA PRO A 202 -2.39 9.03 -13.37
C PRO A 202 -3.47 9.78 -12.58
N GLU A 203 -3.83 9.27 -11.39
CA GLU A 203 -4.81 9.96 -10.55
C GLU A 203 -4.20 11.24 -9.97
N ILE A 204 -2.93 11.17 -9.54
CA ILE A 204 -2.18 12.29 -8.97
C ILE A 204 -0.88 12.50 -9.74
N SER A 205 -0.55 13.76 -10.02
CA SER A 205 0.81 14.25 -10.29
C SER A 205 0.98 15.62 -9.65
N VAL A 206 1.70 15.69 -8.53
CA VAL A 206 1.86 16.92 -7.75
C VAL A 206 3.31 17.19 -7.43
N GLY A 207 3.72 18.45 -7.54
CA GLY A 207 5.01 18.94 -7.06
C GLY A 207 5.10 18.80 -5.55
N VAL A 208 6.23 18.30 -5.07
CA VAL A 208 6.57 18.21 -3.64
C VAL A 208 7.99 18.72 -3.48
N LYS A 209 8.13 19.96 -3.02
CA LYS A 209 9.43 20.59 -2.79
C LYS A 209 10.21 19.86 -1.70
N SER A 210 11.53 20.01 -1.68
CA SER A 210 12.36 19.51 -0.58
C SER A 210 11.82 20.01 0.78
N GLY A 211 11.60 19.08 1.72
CA GLY A 211 11.03 19.33 3.04
C GLY A 211 9.50 19.51 3.08
N GLN A 212 8.81 19.46 1.94
CA GLN A 212 7.36 19.61 1.86
C GLN A 212 6.65 18.29 2.10
N THR A 213 5.43 18.39 2.64
CA THR A 213 4.50 17.29 2.83
C THR A 213 3.21 17.53 2.04
N VAL A 214 2.69 16.48 1.39
CA VAL A 214 1.37 16.46 0.76
C VAL A 214 0.54 15.29 1.30
N ASN A 215 -0.75 15.52 1.55
CA ASN A 215 -1.69 14.48 1.95
C ASN A 215 -2.45 13.96 0.75
N ILE A 216 -2.47 12.64 0.60
CA ILE A 216 -3.21 11.93 -0.44
C ILE A 216 -4.19 10.98 0.24
N SER A 217 -5.45 11.08 -0.15
CA SER A 217 -6.53 10.23 0.33
C SER A 217 -6.85 9.16 -0.70
N PHE A 218 -7.23 7.98 -0.18
CA PHE A 218 -7.49 6.80 -0.97
C PHE A 218 -8.86 6.24 -0.63
N ALA A 219 -9.55 5.71 -1.64
CA ALA A 219 -10.72 4.89 -1.44
C ALA A 219 -10.29 3.51 -0.92
N PRO A 220 -11.06 2.91 0.01
CA PRO A 220 -10.76 1.57 0.48
C PRO A 220 -10.87 0.57 -0.67
N ASN A 221 -10.07 -0.49 -0.59
CA ASN A 221 -10.06 -1.63 -1.49
C ASN A 221 -9.71 -1.32 -2.94
N VAL A 222 -9.08 -0.18 -3.20
CA VAL A 222 -8.53 0.20 -4.49
C VAL A 222 -7.02 -0.02 -4.46
N PRO A 223 -6.49 -1.02 -5.19
CA PRO A 223 -5.04 -1.18 -5.33
C PRO A 223 -4.46 0.04 -6.06
N ALA A 224 -3.38 0.57 -5.53
CA ALA A 224 -2.72 1.79 -5.99
C ALA A 224 -1.21 1.70 -5.79
N ALA A 225 -0.48 2.55 -6.49
CA ALA A 225 0.91 2.80 -6.18
C ALA A 225 1.23 4.28 -6.40
N CYS A 226 2.26 4.74 -5.70
CA CYS A 226 2.84 6.05 -5.88
C CYS A 226 4.35 5.94 -6.04
N ALA A 227 4.94 6.81 -6.85
CA ALA A 227 6.39 6.93 -6.93
C ALA A 227 6.79 8.41 -7.11
N PRO A 228 7.84 8.86 -6.41
CA PRO A 228 8.42 10.17 -6.68
C PRO A 228 9.20 10.09 -7.99
N ALA A 229 9.06 11.13 -8.80
CA ALA A 229 9.86 11.33 -9.99
C ALA A 229 10.67 12.62 -9.83
N PHE A 230 11.96 12.50 -10.11
CA PHE A 230 12.96 13.55 -9.98
C PHE A 230 13.48 13.97 -11.35
N SER A 231 14.32 15.00 -11.36
CA SER A 231 14.86 15.53 -12.60
C SER A 231 15.62 14.50 -13.43
N ASP A 232 16.23 13.49 -12.83
CA ASP A 232 16.99 12.42 -13.51
C ASP A 232 16.18 11.14 -13.76
N THR A 233 14.94 11.08 -13.28
CA THR A 233 14.07 9.92 -13.41
C THR A 233 13.82 9.59 -14.87
N LYS A 234 13.73 8.29 -15.16
CA LYS A 234 13.49 7.74 -16.49
C LYS A 234 12.15 7.01 -16.53
N MET A 235 11.70 6.74 -17.75
CA MET A 235 10.57 5.87 -18.00
C MET A 235 11.07 4.44 -18.15
N ALA A 236 10.52 3.51 -17.38
CA ALA A 236 10.74 2.09 -17.58
C ALA A 236 10.23 1.68 -18.98
N PHE A 237 10.78 0.61 -19.54
CA PHE A 237 10.43 0.19 -20.91
C PHE A 237 8.93 -0.12 -21.10
N PHE A 238 8.19 -0.44 -20.02
CA PHE A 238 6.75 -0.68 -20.05
C PHE A 238 5.90 0.59 -19.92
N GLY A 239 6.51 1.76 -19.72
CA GLY A 239 5.82 3.05 -19.65
C GLY A 239 5.38 3.51 -18.26
N GLY A 240 5.91 2.89 -17.20
CA GLY A 240 5.83 3.40 -15.82
C GLY A 240 7.12 4.06 -15.36
N LEU A 241 7.13 4.66 -14.17
CA LEU A 241 8.32 5.33 -13.64
C LEU A 241 9.42 4.33 -13.28
N GLU A 242 10.63 4.53 -13.80
CA GLU A 242 11.81 3.72 -13.47
C GLU A 242 12.38 4.10 -12.09
N GLN A 243 11.59 3.87 -11.05
CA GLN A 243 11.89 4.25 -9.67
C GLN A 243 11.41 3.18 -8.69
N THR A 244 11.82 3.32 -7.43
CA THR A 244 11.19 2.59 -6.32
C THR A 244 9.75 3.05 -6.17
N TRP A 245 8.83 2.12 -5.95
CA TRP A 245 7.40 2.43 -5.78
C TRP A 245 6.98 2.18 -4.34
N TRP A 246 6.00 2.95 -3.89
CA TRP A 246 5.19 2.61 -2.73
C TRP A 246 3.87 2.04 -3.24
N GLU A 247 3.66 0.75 -3.04
CA GLU A 247 2.45 0.05 -3.46
C GLU A 247 1.51 -0.08 -2.27
N VAL A 248 0.20 0.03 -2.51
CA VAL A 248 -0.80 0.02 -1.43
C VAL A 248 -2.14 -0.52 -1.90
N THR A 249 -2.80 -1.29 -1.05
CA THR A 249 -4.24 -1.52 -1.11
C THR A 249 -4.81 -1.24 0.27
N PHE A 250 -5.47 -0.09 0.47
CA PHE A 250 -6.08 0.21 1.76
C PHE A 250 -7.29 -0.66 2.06
N GLY A 251 -7.54 -0.97 3.33
CA GLY A 251 -8.70 -1.74 3.78
C GLY A 251 -8.37 -2.63 4.97
N GLU A 252 -9.38 -3.29 5.55
CA GLU A 252 -9.24 -4.16 6.72
C GLU A 252 -8.18 -5.27 6.53
N TRP A 253 -8.11 -5.81 5.31
CA TRP A 253 -7.18 -6.85 4.87
C TRP A 253 -6.12 -6.29 3.91
N GLY A 254 -5.98 -4.97 3.90
CA GLY A 254 -5.05 -4.25 3.07
C GLY A 254 -3.61 -4.37 3.53
N CYS A 255 -2.69 -4.09 2.61
CA CYS A 255 -1.28 -3.96 2.90
C CYS A 255 -0.67 -2.83 2.08
N PHE A 256 0.48 -2.34 2.55
CA PHE A 256 1.34 -1.44 1.81
C PHE A 256 2.76 -1.98 1.82
N ASP A 257 3.58 -1.57 0.86
CA ASP A 257 4.99 -1.98 0.80
C ASP A 257 5.80 -1.03 -0.09
N VAL A 258 7.11 -1.13 0.04
CA VAL A 258 8.11 -0.54 -0.83
C VAL A 258 8.52 -1.60 -1.83
N SER A 259 8.55 -1.23 -3.10
CA SER A 259 8.81 -2.13 -4.20
C SER A 259 9.97 -1.62 -5.04
N ARG A 260 11.05 -2.39 -5.03
CA ARG A 260 12.27 -2.15 -5.81
C ARG A 260 12.29 -2.97 -7.11
N ASN A 261 11.18 -3.64 -7.42
CA ASN A 261 11.04 -4.50 -8.58
C ASN A 261 11.31 -3.75 -9.90
N VAL A 262 10.84 -2.51 -10.01
CA VAL A 262 10.97 -1.73 -11.25
C VAL A 262 12.37 -1.13 -11.40
N ASN A 263 12.96 -0.68 -10.29
CA ASN A 263 14.34 -0.20 -10.25
C ASN A 263 14.97 -0.56 -8.90
N MET A 264 15.85 -1.55 -8.92
CA MET A 264 16.57 -2.02 -7.74
C MET A 264 17.44 -0.93 -7.12
N ASN A 265 17.79 0.11 -7.88
CA ASN A 265 18.60 1.25 -7.45
C ASN A 265 17.80 2.57 -7.48
N GLY A 266 16.47 2.49 -7.40
CA GLY A 266 15.62 3.67 -7.29
C GLY A 266 15.82 4.40 -5.97
N ASN A 267 15.29 5.62 -5.91
CA ASN A 267 15.37 6.49 -4.74
C ASN A 267 14.72 5.85 -3.52
N SER A 268 15.12 6.32 -2.34
CA SER A 268 14.72 5.67 -1.10
C SER A 268 13.29 6.04 -0.77
N ILE A 269 12.49 5.04 -0.39
CA ILE A 269 11.16 5.25 0.20
C ILE A 269 11.14 4.56 1.56
N ARG A 270 10.51 5.22 2.53
CA ARG A 270 10.19 4.66 3.83
C ARG A 270 8.75 4.97 4.20
N ALA A 271 7.95 3.93 4.36
CA ALA A 271 6.55 3.98 4.75
C ALA A 271 6.35 3.41 6.16
N LYS A 272 5.67 4.15 7.02
CA LYS A 272 5.33 3.72 8.38
C LYS A 272 3.82 3.80 8.61
N GLY A 273 3.22 2.64 8.82
CA GLY A 273 1.84 2.51 9.28
C GLY A 273 1.76 2.23 10.78
N SER A 274 0.56 1.87 11.24
CA SER A 274 0.26 1.60 12.64
C SER A 274 0.91 0.32 13.18
N LYS A 275 1.13 -0.69 12.33
CA LYS A 275 1.62 -2.01 12.74
C LYS A 275 3.05 -2.31 12.32
N CYS A 276 3.54 -1.70 11.26
CA CYS A 276 4.81 -2.08 10.65
C CYS A 276 5.43 -0.93 9.85
N VAL A 277 6.69 -1.13 9.46
CA VAL A 277 7.46 -0.25 8.58
C VAL A 277 7.81 -1.03 7.32
N SER A 278 7.68 -0.38 6.18
CA SER A 278 8.23 -0.83 4.92
C SER A 278 9.24 0.20 4.43
N ASP A 279 10.45 -0.22 4.07
CA ASP A 279 11.52 0.65 3.58
C ASP A 279 12.40 -0.13 2.60
N MET A 280 13.59 0.39 2.27
CA MET A 280 14.46 -0.25 1.28
C MET A 280 14.98 -1.65 1.68
N ASP A 281 14.82 -2.04 2.95
CA ASP A 281 15.30 -3.32 3.51
C ASP A 281 14.28 -4.08 4.36
N THR A 282 13.21 -3.43 4.81
CA THR A 282 12.16 -4.01 5.65
C THR A 282 10.86 -4.09 4.87
N CYS A 283 10.19 -5.24 4.92
CA CYS A 283 8.96 -5.51 4.19
C CYS A 283 8.95 -4.93 2.77
N VAL A 284 9.83 -5.45 1.92
CA VAL A 284 10.17 -4.83 0.64
C VAL A 284 10.27 -5.85 -0.47
N TYR A 285 9.67 -5.53 -1.61
CA TYR A 285 9.82 -6.34 -2.80
C TYR A 285 11.17 -6.04 -3.48
N LYS A 286 11.93 -7.11 -3.74
CA LYS A 286 13.23 -7.05 -4.41
C LYS A 286 13.37 -8.20 -5.39
N CYS A 287 14.21 -8.01 -6.39
CA CYS A 287 14.65 -9.08 -7.25
C CYS A 287 15.41 -10.15 -6.46
N ARG A 288 15.14 -11.41 -6.77
CA ARG A 288 15.86 -12.57 -6.20
C ARG A 288 17.32 -12.54 -6.61
N ASP A 289 17.58 -12.19 -7.87
CA ASP A 289 18.93 -11.87 -8.33
C ASP A 289 19.29 -10.45 -7.89
N SER A 290 20.21 -10.34 -6.93
CA SER A 290 20.72 -9.05 -6.45
C SER A 290 21.51 -8.27 -7.49
N GLY A 291 21.95 -8.90 -8.59
CA GLY A 291 22.61 -8.25 -9.71
C GLY A 291 21.66 -7.67 -10.75
N ALA A 292 20.36 -8.01 -10.69
CA ALA A 292 19.36 -7.47 -11.60
C ALA A 292 19.05 -6.01 -11.28
N SER A 293 18.84 -5.20 -12.32
CA SER A 293 18.36 -3.83 -12.17
C SER A 293 16.85 -3.74 -11.97
N SER A 294 16.11 -4.76 -12.41
CA SER A 294 14.65 -4.85 -12.36
C SER A 294 14.20 -6.31 -12.48
N CYS A 295 13.00 -6.62 -12.01
CA CYS A 295 12.34 -7.93 -12.07
C CYS A 295 10.83 -7.74 -12.04
N GLU A 296 10.10 -8.61 -12.73
CA GLU A 296 8.67 -8.40 -12.96
C GLU A 296 7.84 -9.68 -12.89
N ALA A 297 8.44 -10.84 -13.20
CA ALA A 297 7.73 -12.10 -13.04
C ALA A 297 7.68 -12.51 -11.57
N GLY A 298 6.60 -13.17 -11.15
CA GLY A 298 6.44 -13.70 -9.79
C GLY A 298 7.56 -14.65 -9.35
N SER A 299 8.26 -15.27 -10.30
CA SER A 299 9.44 -16.10 -10.07
C SER A 299 10.72 -15.32 -9.77
N ASP A 300 10.78 -14.04 -10.14
CA ASP A 300 12.04 -13.27 -10.22
C ASP A 300 12.19 -12.29 -9.06
N TYR A 301 11.14 -12.08 -8.28
CA TYR A 301 11.14 -11.26 -7.07
C TYR A 301 10.70 -12.04 -5.84
N ASP A 302 10.98 -11.47 -4.66
CA ASP A 302 10.46 -11.94 -3.39
C ASP A 302 10.17 -10.77 -2.44
N LEU A 303 9.44 -11.05 -1.37
CA LEU A 303 9.16 -10.11 -0.31
C LEU A 303 10.14 -10.34 0.86
N PHE A 304 11.06 -9.39 1.04
CA PHE A 304 12.14 -9.52 2.02
C PHE A 304 11.76 -8.90 3.35
N ASN A 305 12.13 -9.59 4.44
CA ASN A 305 11.97 -9.12 5.81
C ASN A 305 10.55 -8.68 6.18
N CYS A 306 9.53 -9.28 5.56
CA CYS A 306 8.11 -9.01 5.84
C CYS A 306 7.43 -10.16 6.60
N ASN A 307 7.87 -10.43 7.83
CA ASN A 307 7.28 -11.51 8.63
C ASN A 307 6.23 -10.97 9.62
N ALA A 308 5.37 -11.88 10.10
CA ALA A 308 4.29 -11.57 11.05
C ALA A 308 4.76 -10.91 12.35
N SER A 309 5.97 -11.20 12.83
CA SER A 309 6.50 -10.58 14.06
C SER A 309 6.80 -9.09 13.90
N GLY A 310 7.06 -8.63 12.67
CA GLY A 310 7.22 -7.22 12.31
C GLY A 310 5.93 -6.53 11.87
N GLY A 311 4.76 -7.18 12.03
CA GLY A 311 3.47 -6.63 11.59
C GLY A 311 3.23 -6.74 10.08
N GLY A 312 4.11 -7.40 9.34
CA GLY A 312 3.95 -7.71 7.93
C GLY A 312 3.47 -9.14 7.70
N GLY A 313 3.42 -9.56 6.45
CA GLY A 313 3.14 -10.94 6.10
C GLY A 313 3.34 -11.18 4.62
N GLY A 314 3.70 -12.41 4.27
CA GLY A 314 3.86 -12.86 2.90
C GLY A 314 3.09 -14.15 2.64
N GLY A 315 2.81 -14.43 1.38
CA GLY A 315 2.16 -15.65 0.92
C GLY A 315 2.40 -15.88 -0.57
N TYR A 316 1.93 -17.01 -1.07
CA TYR A 316 1.91 -17.23 -2.51
C TYR A 316 0.69 -16.55 -3.11
N ASP A 317 0.93 -15.73 -4.13
CA ASP A 317 -0.08 -15.09 -4.95
C ASP A 317 -0.29 -15.92 -6.23
N PRO A 318 -1.41 -16.66 -6.34
CA PRO A 318 -1.70 -17.49 -7.50
C PRO A 318 -1.95 -16.70 -8.79
N ILE A 319 -2.36 -15.42 -8.71
CA ILE A 319 -2.58 -14.59 -9.91
C ILE A 319 -1.23 -14.21 -10.51
N MET A 320 -0.25 -13.93 -9.64
CA MET A 320 1.11 -13.59 -10.04
C MET A 320 2.05 -14.77 -10.24
N ALA A 321 1.62 -15.95 -9.81
CA ALA A 321 2.48 -17.09 -9.60
C ALA A 321 3.77 -16.73 -8.82
N GLY A 322 3.65 -15.87 -7.80
CA GLY A 322 4.78 -15.25 -7.11
C GLY A 322 4.50 -14.94 -5.64
N THR A 323 5.37 -14.16 -5.01
CA THR A 323 5.17 -13.75 -3.61
C THR A 323 4.19 -12.58 -3.53
N GLY A 324 3.09 -12.75 -2.80
CA GLY A 324 2.18 -11.68 -2.37
C GLY A 324 2.43 -11.29 -0.92
N GLY A 325 1.81 -10.20 -0.47
CA GLY A 325 1.90 -9.74 0.91
C GLY A 325 2.31 -8.29 1.04
N GLY A 326 2.70 -7.92 2.24
CA GLY A 326 3.12 -6.58 2.58
C GLY A 326 2.91 -6.26 4.04
N CYS A 327 3.01 -4.97 4.33
CA CYS A 327 2.92 -4.41 5.65
C CYS A 327 1.44 -4.24 6.03
N ALA A 328 0.99 -4.92 7.09
CA ALA A 328 -0.44 -4.96 7.43
C ALA A 328 -0.95 -3.62 8.00
N MET A 329 -2.22 -3.32 7.75
CA MET A 329 -2.86 -2.07 8.16
C MET A 329 -3.78 -2.24 9.38
N GLY A 330 -4.20 -1.13 9.96
CA GLY A 330 -5.34 -1.02 10.88
C GLY A 330 -6.66 -1.42 10.21
N SER A 331 -7.62 -1.93 11.00
CA SER A 331 -8.85 -2.52 10.45
C SER A 331 -9.91 -1.50 10.00
N ASN A 332 -9.91 -0.28 10.58
CA ASN A 332 -10.98 0.70 10.44
C ASN A 332 -10.48 2.06 9.91
N GLY A 333 -9.29 2.09 9.32
CA GLY A 333 -8.60 3.30 8.92
C GLY A 333 -7.11 3.19 9.16
N GLU A 334 -6.32 3.88 8.35
CA GLU A 334 -4.87 3.89 8.43
C GLU A 334 -4.34 5.21 7.85
N SER A 335 -3.37 5.79 8.54
CA SER A 335 -2.61 6.95 8.07
C SER A 335 -1.15 6.55 7.96
N VAL A 336 -0.68 6.32 6.73
CA VAL A 336 0.70 5.92 6.47
C VAL A 336 1.57 7.15 6.28
N LYS A 337 2.67 7.26 7.02
CA LYS A 337 3.68 8.30 6.78
C LYS A 337 4.70 7.76 5.78
N VAL A 338 4.80 8.40 4.62
CA VAL A 338 5.71 8.01 3.54
C VAL A 338 6.74 9.11 3.35
N ALA A 339 8.01 8.81 3.59
CA ALA A 339 9.12 9.69 3.29
C ALA A 339 9.88 9.16 2.07
N PHE A 340 10.29 10.06 1.18
CA PHE A 340 11.14 9.72 0.04
C PHE A 340 12.30 10.72 -0.10
N SER A 341 13.43 10.24 -0.64
CA SER A 341 14.67 11.02 -0.80
C SER A 341 15.57 10.47 -1.90
#